data_AF-A0A2U1LI87-F1
#
_entry.id   AF-A0A2U1LI87-F1
#
_cell.length_a   1.000
_cell.length_b   1.000
_cell.length_c   1.000
_cell.angle_alpha   90.00
_cell.angle_beta   90.00
_cell.angle_gamma   90.00
#
_symmetry.space_group_name_H-M   'P 1'
#
loop_
_entity.id
_entity.type
_entity.pdbx_description
1 polymer ?
#
loop_
_entity_poly.entity_id
_entity_poly.type
_entity_poly.pdbx_seq_one_letter_code
_entity_poly.pdbx_strand_id
1 'polypeptide(L)'
;MNRLMVEKDNLECLMEYKELDEAELWVWAECKKSLQEIDLFRRRDLQQKSRVKWASLGDENTSFFHSFVNGRKATNTIPGLEINGEWVSKPTLVKKEVLCFFRDHFKEAVCNRPNLVCEVVIGCHGLSRNWSILPCTASASGCWKQIVKIGEKKIWSGKTLGSYFEGLVGDGSLISFWMDSWLREDPLRIIYPHLFRLETDKWAVIADMIRVVSGSKILQWKWRKDPTTAAEINELFNLLEEIYDYAWKGGIDKWNWKASGSNRFTVSSARKLLSSYPRPAVEQHMKWKCWTPLKCKIMVWRAIRNRLPTKVELHKRGVSLQNDLCGFCDSDAETSTHIFTGCLFVAEIWNRVEHWCRLNPSIVFDVIDFMKITKNQPLSKQARNIFRGIIFTSLWTIWNERNDRIFQGKRRRATEVVKSIKMTSYFWFKYRSKMKSVDWYVWCKYPLDLM
;
A
#
# COMPACT_ATOMS: atom_id res chain seq x y z
N MET A 1 25.77 3.46 18.20
CA MET A 1 25.01 2.35 17.59
C MET A 1 25.56 1.00 18.03
N ASN A 2 26.82 0.63 17.71
CA ASN A 2 27.38 -0.66 18.12
C ASN A 2 27.29 -0.91 19.64
N ARG A 3 27.64 0.09 20.47
CA ARG A 3 27.50 -0.03 21.93
C ARG A 3 26.06 -0.31 22.36
N LEU A 4 25.09 0.49 21.88
CA LEU A 4 23.66 0.30 22.18
C LEU A 4 23.11 -1.03 21.65
N MET A 5 23.63 -1.53 20.52
CA MET A 5 23.28 -2.85 20.00
C MET A 5 23.82 -3.94 20.90
N VAL A 6 25.12 -3.92 21.22
CA VAL A 6 25.75 -4.91 22.11
C VAL A 6 25.09 -4.89 23.50
N GLU A 7 24.79 -3.72 24.04
CA GLU A 7 24.16 -3.56 25.35
C GLU A 7 22.70 -4.04 25.36
N LYS A 8 21.94 -3.73 24.29
CA LYS A 8 20.60 -4.30 24.06
C LYS A 8 20.66 -5.82 23.91
N ASP A 9 21.59 -6.33 23.11
CA ASP A 9 21.71 -7.76 22.80
C ASP A 9 22.20 -8.55 24.02
N ASN A 10 23.09 -7.98 24.84
CA ASN A 10 23.49 -8.56 26.13
C ASN A 10 22.32 -8.62 27.12
N LEU A 11 21.50 -7.57 27.20
CA LEU A 11 20.29 -7.58 28.02
C LEU A 11 19.26 -8.57 27.48
N GLU A 12 19.13 -8.71 26.16
CA GLU A 12 18.28 -9.75 25.55
C GLU A 12 18.79 -11.16 25.84
N CYS A 13 20.11 -11.40 25.84
CA CYS A 13 20.67 -12.66 26.30
C CYS A 13 20.44 -12.89 27.80
N LEU A 14 20.58 -11.86 28.65
CA LEU A 14 20.30 -11.99 30.08
C LEU A 14 18.82 -12.31 30.35
N MET A 15 17.90 -11.78 29.54
CA MET A 15 16.47 -12.12 29.57
C MET A 15 16.19 -13.60 29.28
N GLU A 16 17.09 -14.32 28.61
CA GLU A 16 16.94 -15.76 28.36
C GLU A 16 17.21 -16.62 29.60
N TYR A 17 17.97 -16.09 30.57
CA TYR A 17 18.41 -16.83 31.75
C TYR A 17 17.81 -16.31 33.07
N LYS A 18 17.38 -15.05 33.13
CA LYS A 18 16.74 -14.45 34.30
C LYS A 18 15.71 -13.38 33.94
N GLU A 19 14.77 -13.12 34.84
CA GLU A 19 13.98 -11.89 34.77
C GLU A 19 14.91 -10.69 35.01
N LEU A 20 14.82 -9.71 34.13
CA LEU A 20 15.50 -8.43 34.32
C LEU A 20 14.82 -7.65 35.43
N ASP A 21 15.61 -7.00 36.26
CA ASP A 21 15.07 -6.05 37.23
C ASP A 21 14.54 -4.78 36.53
N GLU A 22 13.84 -3.92 37.29
CA GLU A 22 13.25 -2.69 36.73
C GLU A 22 14.30 -1.77 36.07
N ALA A 23 15.53 -1.76 36.58
CA ALA A 23 16.60 -0.93 36.02
C ALA A 23 17.10 -1.51 34.69
N GLU A 24 17.32 -2.82 34.62
CA GLU A 24 17.72 -3.53 33.41
C GLU A 24 16.66 -3.44 32.29
N LEU A 25 15.37 -3.56 32.63
CA LEU A 25 14.25 -3.36 31.70
C LEU A 25 14.20 -1.93 31.14
N TRP A 26 14.45 -0.94 31.99
CA TRP A 26 14.50 0.45 31.58
C TRP A 26 15.65 0.69 30.60
N VAL A 27 16.85 0.16 30.89
CA VAL A 27 18.01 0.26 30.00
C VAL A 27 17.73 -0.39 28.64
N TRP A 28 17.14 -1.59 28.61
CA TRP A 28 16.77 -2.25 27.35
C TRP A 28 15.77 -1.42 26.53
N ALA A 29 14.73 -0.89 27.19
CA ALA A 29 13.71 -0.08 26.53
C ALA A 29 14.30 1.21 25.95
N GLU A 30 15.19 1.87 26.68
CA GLU A 30 15.86 3.09 26.24
C GLU A 30 16.87 2.82 25.11
N CYS A 31 17.63 1.73 25.17
CA CYS A 31 18.50 1.28 24.07
C CYS A 31 17.68 1.02 22.80
N LYS A 32 16.54 0.32 22.91
CA LYS A 32 15.64 0.03 21.79
C LYS A 32 15.03 1.29 21.17
N LYS A 33 14.53 2.20 22.00
CA LYS A 33 13.99 3.49 21.55
C LYS A 33 15.07 4.32 20.85
N SER A 34 16.26 4.41 21.45
CA SER A 34 17.41 5.10 20.88
C SER A 34 17.82 4.53 19.53
N LEU A 35 17.85 3.20 19.36
CA LEU A 35 18.15 2.56 18.07
C LEU A 35 17.08 2.87 17.00
N GLN A 36 15.79 2.85 17.36
CA GLN A 36 14.70 3.21 16.44
C GLN A 36 14.78 4.67 16.01
N GLU A 37 15.09 5.57 16.94
CA GLU A 37 15.32 6.99 16.64
C GLU A 37 16.52 7.15 15.71
N ILE A 38 17.67 6.50 16.00
CA ILE A 38 18.86 6.51 15.14
C ILE A 38 18.52 6.03 13.72
N ASP A 39 17.74 4.97 13.55
CA ASP A 39 17.32 4.47 12.23
C ASP A 39 16.34 5.39 11.51
N LEU A 40 15.44 6.05 12.25
CA LEU A 40 14.59 7.11 11.72
C LEU A 40 15.43 8.30 11.25
N PHE A 41 16.41 8.73 12.04
CA PHE A 41 17.34 9.80 11.69
C PHE A 41 18.20 9.41 10.50
N ARG A 42 18.76 8.19 10.44
CA ARG A 42 19.52 7.69 9.28
C ARG A 42 18.67 7.63 8.01
N ARG A 43 17.43 7.18 8.08
CA ARG A 43 16.55 7.17 6.91
C ARG A 43 16.20 8.59 6.44
N ARG A 44 15.92 9.49 7.38
CA ARG A 44 15.72 10.91 7.07
C ARG A 44 16.97 11.53 6.46
N ASP A 45 18.13 11.26 7.03
CA ASP A 45 19.44 11.70 6.55
C ASP A 45 19.74 11.14 5.15
N LEU A 46 19.52 9.86 4.88
CA LEU A 46 19.70 9.27 3.54
C LEU A 46 18.75 9.87 2.51
N GLN A 47 17.48 10.08 2.88
CA GLN A 47 16.51 10.77 2.03
C GLN A 47 16.94 12.21 1.77
N GLN A 48 17.50 12.86 2.79
CA GLN A 48 17.99 14.23 2.69
C GLN A 48 19.23 14.31 1.82
N LYS A 49 20.23 13.46 2.05
CA LYS A 49 21.43 13.30 1.22
C LYS A 49 21.06 12.97 -0.22
N SER A 50 20.06 12.14 -0.47
CA SER A 50 19.56 11.87 -1.82
C SER A 50 18.95 13.11 -2.49
N ARG A 51 18.20 13.93 -1.75
CA ARG A 51 17.63 15.20 -2.23
C ARG A 51 18.69 16.27 -2.44
N VAL A 52 19.65 16.40 -1.52
CA VAL A 52 20.81 17.29 -1.62
C VAL A 52 21.66 16.88 -2.82
N LYS A 53 21.93 15.59 -2.99
CA LYS A 53 22.65 15.05 -4.15
C LYS A 53 21.90 15.28 -5.46
N TRP A 54 20.57 15.18 -5.46
CA TRP A 54 19.77 15.60 -6.63
C TRP A 54 19.89 17.11 -6.88
N ALA A 55 19.87 17.92 -5.82
CA ALA A 55 20.01 19.37 -5.91
C ALA A 55 21.40 19.83 -6.40
N SER A 56 22.44 18.99 -6.26
CA SER A 56 23.77 19.27 -6.80
C SER A 56 24.04 18.60 -8.16
N LEU A 57 23.53 17.38 -8.40
CA LEU A 57 23.88 16.57 -9.58
C LEU A 57 22.74 16.41 -10.61
N GLY A 58 21.52 16.88 -10.32
CA GLY A 58 20.39 16.84 -11.25
C GLY A 58 19.86 15.45 -11.62
N ASP A 59 19.36 15.32 -12.85
CA ASP A 59 18.68 14.11 -13.35
C ASP A 59 19.61 12.91 -13.60
N GLU A 60 20.93 13.07 -13.45
CA GLU A 60 21.90 11.97 -13.43
C GLU A 60 21.62 10.95 -12.31
N ASN A 61 20.87 11.36 -11.29
CA ASN A 61 20.33 10.49 -10.24
C ASN A 61 19.26 9.48 -10.76
N THR A 62 18.76 9.64 -12.00
CA THR A 62 17.92 8.59 -12.63
C THR A 62 18.72 7.32 -12.87
N SER A 63 20.03 7.40 -13.12
CA SER A 63 20.91 6.23 -13.19
C SER A 63 20.88 5.47 -11.86
N PHE A 64 21.01 6.15 -10.72
CA PHE A 64 20.89 5.51 -9.40
C PHE A 64 19.52 4.86 -9.18
N PHE A 65 18.43 5.55 -9.52
CA PHE A 65 17.08 4.98 -9.43
C PHE A 65 16.89 3.77 -10.35
N HIS A 66 17.37 3.86 -11.59
CA HIS A 66 17.28 2.77 -12.57
C HIS A 66 18.19 1.60 -12.19
N SER A 67 19.39 1.84 -11.69
CA SER A 67 20.30 0.82 -11.15
C SER A 67 19.70 0.15 -9.92
N PHE A 68 19.02 0.88 -9.05
CA PHE A 68 18.32 0.30 -7.91
C PHE A 68 17.08 -0.51 -8.32
N VAL A 69 16.29 -0.03 -9.28
CA VAL A 69 15.15 -0.77 -9.86
C VAL A 69 15.62 -2.00 -10.63
N ASN A 70 16.71 -1.89 -11.39
CA ASN A 70 17.31 -2.98 -12.15
C ASN A 70 17.94 -4.01 -11.21
N GLY A 71 18.61 -3.57 -10.14
CA GLY A 71 19.09 -4.42 -9.06
C GLY A 71 17.93 -5.19 -8.42
N ARG A 72 16.86 -4.50 -8.00
CA ARG A 72 15.65 -5.15 -7.48
C ARG A 72 15.00 -6.12 -8.48
N LYS A 73 14.97 -5.78 -9.77
CA LYS A 73 14.47 -6.69 -10.81
C LYS A 73 15.37 -7.92 -10.92
N ALA A 74 16.69 -7.76 -10.93
CA ALA A 74 17.62 -8.89 -10.97
C ALA A 74 17.46 -9.79 -9.74
N THR A 75 17.36 -9.22 -8.54
CA THR A 75 17.20 -9.98 -7.28
C THR A 75 15.83 -10.66 -7.16
N ASN A 76 14.76 -10.05 -7.67
CA ASN A 76 13.39 -10.57 -7.53
C ASN A 76 12.89 -11.34 -8.75
N THR A 77 13.66 -11.40 -9.85
CA THR A 77 13.29 -12.21 -11.01
C THR A 77 13.56 -13.66 -10.66
N ILE A 78 12.55 -14.51 -10.81
CA ILE A 78 12.69 -15.96 -10.71
C ILE A 78 13.03 -16.45 -12.13
N PRO A 79 14.30 -16.84 -12.41
CA PRO A 79 14.73 -17.24 -13.76
C PRO A 79 14.13 -18.59 -14.20
N GLY A 80 13.73 -19.42 -13.24
CA GLY A 80 13.09 -20.70 -13.43
C GLY A 80 12.88 -21.37 -12.08
N LEU A 81 12.22 -22.52 -12.09
CA LEU A 81 12.06 -23.39 -10.93
C LEU A 81 12.49 -24.79 -11.33
N GLU A 82 13.10 -25.51 -10.41
CA GLU A 82 13.31 -26.94 -10.55
C GLU A 82 12.03 -27.66 -10.13
N ILE A 83 11.43 -28.39 -11.05
CA ILE A 83 10.15 -29.10 -10.85
C ILE A 83 10.42 -30.57 -11.19
N ASN A 84 10.34 -31.46 -10.19
CA ASN A 84 10.61 -32.89 -10.33
C ASN A 84 11.98 -33.23 -10.96
N GLY A 85 13.01 -32.43 -10.63
CA GLY A 85 14.37 -32.60 -11.17
C GLY A 85 14.60 -31.98 -12.55
N GLU A 86 13.61 -31.30 -13.14
CA GLU A 86 13.78 -30.57 -14.40
C GLU A 86 13.71 -29.05 -14.19
N TRP A 87 14.66 -28.32 -14.79
CA TRP A 87 14.68 -26.86 -14.73
C TRP A 87 13.67 -26.24 -15.70
N VAL A 88 12.63 -25.61 -15.17
CA VAL A 88 11.54 -24.98 -15.91
C VAL A 88 11.64 -23.46 -15.86
N SER A 89 11.96 -22.84 -17.01
CA SER A 89 12.11 -21.38 -17.14
C SER A 89 10.93 -20.67 -17.82
N LYS A 90 9.98 -21.41 -18.41
CA LYS A 90 8.85 -20.82 -19.15
C LYS A 90 7.90 -20.09 -18.18
N PRO A 91 7.66 -18.76 -18.35
CA PRO A 91 6.92 -17.97 -17.36
C PRO A 91 5.50 -18.45 -17.04
N THR A 92 4.81 -19.06 -18.00
CA THR A 92 3.46 -19.61 -17.79
C THR A 92 3.48 -20.86 -16.91
N LEU A 93 4.51 -21.69 -17.04
CA LEU A 93 4.68 -22.92 -16.26
C LEU A 93 5.16 -22.58 -14.84
N VAL A 94 6.15 -21.70 -14.70
CA VAL A 94 6.60 -21.18 -13.39
C VAL A 94 5.43 -20.60 -12.59
N LYS A 95 4.58 -19.77 -13.22
CA LYS A 95 3.39 -19.22 -12.55
C LYS A 95 2.38 -20.28 -12.15
N LYS A 96 2.16 -21.28 -13.01
CA LYS A 96 1.23 -22.39 -12.73
C LYS A 96 1.74 -23.20 -11.54
N GLU A 97 3.03 -23.50 -11.52
CA GLU A 97 3.64 -24.30 -10.46
C GLU A 97 3.61 -23.58 -9.11
N VAL A 98 4.04 -22.31 -9.06
CA VAL A 98 3.94 -21.50 -7.83
C VAL A 98 2.51 -21.46 -7.31
N LEU A 99 1.53 -21.28 -8.21
CA LEU A 99 0.11 -21.29 -7.84
C LEU A 99 -0.32 -22.66 -7.30
N CYS A 100 0.04 -23.76 -7.96
CA CYS A 100 -0.28 -25.11 -7.52
C CYS A 100 0.36 -25.42 -6.18
N PHE A 101 1.67 -25.17 -6.03
CA PHE A 101 2.40 -25.35 -4.77
C PHE A 101 1.69 -24.71 -3.59
N PHE A 102 1.40 -23.41 -3.65
CA PHE A 102 0.70 -22.72 -2.56
C PHE A 102 -0.75 -23.17 -2.43
N ARG A 103 -1.45 -23.39 -3.55
CA ARG A 103 -2.84 -23.87 -3.52
C ARG A 103 -2.93 -25.23 -2.83
N ASP A 104 -1.98 -26.12 -3.06
CA ASP A 104 -1.93 -27.46 -2.48
C ASP A 104 -1.50 -27.38 -1.02
N HIS A 105 -0.53 -26.53 -0.67
CA HIS A 105 -0.17 -26.19 0.71
C HIS A 105 -1.34 -25.60 1.53
N PHE A 106 -2.24 -24.83 0.89
CA PHE A 106 -3.40 -24.22 1.55
C PHE A 106 -4.71 -25.02 1.34
N LYS A 107 -4.65 -26.17 0.66
CA LYS A 107 -5.78 -27.08 0.42
C LYS A 107 -5.83 -28.24 1.41
N GLU A 108 -4.73 -28.52 2.12
CA GLU A 108 -4.75 -29.53 3.16
C GLU A 108 -5.99 -29.31 4.02
N ALA A 109 -6.79 -30.37 4.18
CA ALA A 109 -7.90 -30.34 5.11
C ALA A 109 -7.26 -30.03 6.47
N VAL A 110 -7.49 -28.81 6.94
CA VAL A 110 -7.11 -28.40 8.27
C VAL A 110 -8.09 -29.12 9.19
N CYS A 111 -7.83 -30.39 9.47
CA CYS A 111 -8.71 -31.28 10.25
C CYS A 111 -8.97 -30.71 11.64
N ASN A 112 -7.99 -29.97 12.15
CA ASN A 112 -8.08 -29.10 13.31
C ASN A 112 -7.57 -27.73 12.85
N ARG A 113 -8.28 -26.64 13.16
CA ARG A 113 -7.73 -25.28 13.09
C ARG A 113 -6.31 -25.36 13.67
N PRO A 114 -5.24 -24.95 12.95
CA PRO A 114 -3.91 -25.01 13.52
C PRO A 114 -4.03 -24.23 14.82
N ASN A 115 -3.86 -24.95 15.92
CA ASN A 115 -3.72 -24.32 17.20
C ASN A 115 -2.59 -23.34 16.94
N LEU A 116 -2.84 -22.04 17.04
CA LEU A 116 -1.78 -21.04 16.95
C LEU A 116 -0.86 -21.13 18.18
N VAL A 117 -0.68 -22.33 18.73
CA VAL A 117 0.52 -22.83 19.38
C VAL A 117 1.63 -22.91 18.34
N CYS A 118 1.88 -21.81 17.65
CA CYS A 118 3.27 -21.50 17.41
C CYS A 118 3.73 -21.11 18.81
N GLU A 119 4.27 -22.05 19.59
CA GLU A 119 4.88 -21.75 20.91
C GLU A 119 5.82 -20.54 20.80
N VAL A 120 6.41 -20.36 19.61
CA VAL A 120 7.14 -19.16 19.20
C VAL A 120 6.25 -17.91 19.14
N VAL A 121 5.08 -17.91 18.48
CA VAL A 121 4.20 -16.72 18.45
C VAL A 121 3.56 -16.45 19.82
N ILE A 122 3.08 -17.46 20.55
CA ILE A 122 2.53 -17.26 21.89
C ILE A 122 3.65 -16.90 22.89
N GLY A 123 4.83 -17.49 22.76
CA GLY A 123 6.02 -17.14 23.55
C GLY A 123 6.58 -15.75 23.24
N CYS A 124 6.58 -15.32 21.98
CA CYS A 124 7.08 -14.00 21.56
C CYS A 124 6.02 -12.88 21.65
N HIS A 125 4.73 -13.20 21.55
CA HIS A 125 3.64 -12.25 21.38
C HIS A 125 2.43 -12.45 22.30
N GLY A 126 2.36 -13.54 23.04
CA GLY A 126 1.31 -13.80 24.02
C GLY A 126 1.47 -12.91 25.24
N LEU A 127 0.40 -12.23 25.63
CA LEU A 127 0.28 -11.57 26.92
C LEU A 127 -0.97 -12.13 27.59
N SER A 128 -0.86 -12.55 28.85
CA SER A 128 -1.97 -13.08 29.66
C SER A 128 -3.14 -12.09 29.85
N ARG A 129 -2.96 -10.83 29.43
CA ARG A 129 -3.90 -9.72 29.63
C ARG A 129 -4.59 -9.21 28.35
N ASN A 130 -4.23 -9.68 27.16
CA ASN A 130 -4.85 -9.22 25.91
C ASN A 130 -5.30 -10.39 25.03
N TRP A 131 -6.62 -10.60 24.97
CA TRP A 131 -7.26 -11.71 24.25
C TRP A 131 -7.68 -11.28 22.85
N SER A 132 -6.69 -11.00 21.99
CA SER A 132 -6.92 -10.75 20.56
C SER A 132 -6.91 -12.07 19.78
N ILE A 133 -7.64 -12.11 18.64
CA ILE A 133 -7.71 -13.30 17.75
C ILE A 133 -6.31 -13.70 17.27
N LEU A 134 -5.40 -12.74 17.12
CA LEU A 134 -3.97 -12.99 16.89
C LEU A 134 -3.18 -12.28 17.99
N PRO A 135 -2.40 -12.99 18.83
CA PRO A 135 -1.59 -12.38 19.86
C PRO A 135 -0.49 -11.52 19.22
N CYS A 136 -0.33 -10.31 19.74
CA CYS A 136 0.68 -9.36 19.30
C CYS A 136 1.18 -8.57 20.51
N THR A 137 2.44 -8.79 20.90
CA THR A 137 3.06 -7.95 21.93
C THR A 137 3.13 -6.51 21.45
N ALA A 138 2.98 -5.55 22.36
CA ALA A 138 3.12 -4.13 22.03
C ALA A 138 4.47 -3.82 21.35
N SER A 139 5.51 -4.57 21.73
CA SER A 139 6.89 -4.54 21.22
C SER A 139 7.10 -5.23 19.87
N ALA A 140 6.11 -5.97 19.35
CA ALA A 140 6.19 -6.63 18.04
C ALA A 140 6.52 -5.60 16.95
N SER A 141 7.31 -6.01 15.95
CA SER A 141 7.66 -5.21 14.78
C SER A 141 7.63 -6.09 13.53
N GLY A 142 7.70 -5.49 12.34
CA GLY A 142 7.73 -6.25 11.08
C GLY A 142 6.37 -6.80 10.63
N CYS A 143 6.42 -7.89 9.85
CA CYS A 143 5.30 -8.41 9.08
C CYS A 143 4.14 -8.90 9.96
N TRP A 144 4.42 -9.58 11.08
CA TRP A 144 3.39 -10.10 11.98
C TRP A 144 2.49 -9.00 12.55
N LYS A 145 3.09 -7.91 13.07
CA LYS A 145 2.31 -6.75 13.56
C LYS A 145 1.48 -6.10 12.46
N GLN A 146 1.92 -6.12 11.21
CA GLN A 146 1.11 -5.61 10.09
C GLN A 146 -0.09 -6.52 9.82
N ILE A 147 0.09 -7.84 9.87
CA ILE A 147 -0.98 -8.83 9.71
C ILE A 147 -2.04 -8.65 10.82
N VAL A 148 -1.62 -8.60 12.09
CA VAL A 148 -2.54 -8.41 13.23
C VAL A 148 -3.29 -7.08 13.11
N LYS A 149 -2.57 -5.98 12.82
CA LYS A 149 -3.19 -4.68 12.60
C LYS A 149 -4.22 -4.67 11.48
N ILE A 150 -4.05 -5.46 10.42
CA ILE A 150 -5.03 -5.54 9.33
C ILE A 150 -6.34 -6.18 9.82
N GLY A 151 -6.26 -7.22 10.64
CA GLY A 151 -7.44 -7.89 11.22
C GLY A 151 -8.22 -6.98 12.19
N GLU A 152 -7.51 -6.22 13.01
CA GLU A 152 -8.08 -5.32 14.03
C GLU A 152 -8.50 -3.95 13.47
N LYS A 153 -8.02 -3.58 12.27
CA LYS A 153 -8.35 -2.29 11.66
C LYS A 153 -9.84 -2.23 11.34
N LYS A 154 -10.52 -1.27 11.96
CA LYS A 154 -11.86 -0.88 11.55
C LYS A 154 -11.83 -0.39 10.11
N ILE A 155 -12.64 -1.00 9.25
CA ILE A 155 -12.87 -0.52 7.89
C ILE A 155 -13.87 0.64 7.92
N TRP A 156 -14.12 1.28 6.77
CA TRP A 156 -14.97 2.47 6.69
C TRP A 156 -16.39 2.29 7.28
N SER A 157 -16.94 1.07 7.22
CA SER A 157 -18.22 0.73 7.84
C SER A 157 -18.19 0.73 9.38
N GLY A 158 -17.05 1.00 10.02
CA GLY A 158 -16.86 0.91 11.47
C GLY A 158 -16.64 -0.51 11.99
N LYS A 159 -16.93 -1.53 11.18
CA LYS A 159 -16.72 -2.95 11.49
C LYS A 159 -15.26 -3.37 11.30
N THR A 160 -14.79 -4.40 12.00
CA THR A 160 -13.46 -5.01 11.78
C THR A 160 -13.53 -6.05 10.67
N LEU A 161 -12.40 -6.41 10.05
CA LEU A 161 -12.38 -7.46 9.03
C LEU A 161 -12.88 -8.80 9.59
N GLY A 162 -12.53 -9.11 10.84
CA GLY A 162 -12.95 -10.33 11.54
C GLY A 162 -14.48 -10.48 11.62
N SER A 163 -15.22 -9.39 11.85
CA SER A 163 -16.69 -9.42 11.98
C SER A 163 -17.44 -9.89 10.72
N TYR A 164 -16.77 -9.98 9.57
CA TYR A 164 -17.34 -10.50 8.33
C TYR A 164 -17.23 -12.02 8.21
N PHE A 165 -16.46 -12.67 9.08
CA PHE A 165 -16.42 -14.12 9.21
C PHE A 165 -17.40 -14.55 10.30
N GLU A 166 -18.23 -15.54 9.98
CA GLU A 166 -19.20 -16.13 10.88
C GLU A 166 -19.06 -17.65 10.84
N GLY A 167 -18.99 -18.27 12.02
CA GLY A 167 -18.93 -19.72 12.17
C GLY A 167 -20.33 -20.32 12.10
N LEU A 168 -20.57 -21.22 11.15
CA LEU A 168 -21.76 -22.06 11.08
C LEU A 168 -21.43 -23.39 11.75
N VAL A 169 -21.98 -23.59 12.95
CA VAL A 169 -21.66 -24.74 13.80
C VAL A 169 -22.25 -26.03 13.22
N GLY A 170 -21.36 -26.98 12.96
CA GLY A 170 -21.66 -28.37 12.65
C GLY A 170 -21.29 -29.25 13.84
N ASP A 171 -20.09 -29.82 13.79
CA ASP A 171 -19.50 -30.70 14.79
C ASP A 171 -18.77 -29.93 15.89
N GLY A 172 -18.55 -28.63 15.70
CA GLY A 172 -17.93 -27.73 16.68
C GLY A 172 -16.43 -27.91 16.85
N SER A 173 -15.77 -28.63 15.93
CA SER A 173 -14.34 -28.97 16.01
C SER A 173 -13.40 -27.85 15.53
N LEU A 174 -13.91 -26.87 14.77
CA LEU A 174 -13.11 -25.81 14.15
C LEU A 174 -13.44 -24.41 14.69
N ILE A 175 -14.64 -24.21 15.24
CA ILE A 175 -15.12 -22.92 15.72
C ILE A 175 -14.78 -22.78 17.21
N SER A 176 -14.09 -21.70 17.56
CA SER A 176 -13.80 -21.36 18.96
C SER A 176 -15.05 -20.84 19.64
N PHE A 177 -15.35 -21.38 20.83
CA PHE A 177 -16.52 -21.02 21.61
C PHE A 177 -16.53 -19.52 21.95
N TRP A 178 -15.41 -18.98 22.44
CA TRP A 178 -15.32 -17.59 22.91
C TRP A 178 -14.85 -16.58 21.87
N MET A 179 -13.97 -17.02 20.95
CA MET A 179 -13.20 -16.11 20.10
C MET A 179 -13.87 -15.82 18.75
N ASP A 180 -14.72 -16.72 18.26
CA ASP A 180 -15.37 -16.61 16.96
C ASP A 180 -16.84 -16.17 17.08
N SER A 181 -17.37 -15.55 16.04
CA SER A 181 -18.78 -15.14 15.96
C SER A 181 -19.61 -16.29 15.37
N TRP A 182 -20.36 -16.99 16.21
CA TRP A 182 -21.20 -18.14 15.78
C TRP A 182 -22.62 -18.11 16.38
N LEU A 183 -22.77 -17.56 17.59
CA LEU A 183 -24.06 -17.40 18.26
C LEU A 183 -24.67 -16.01 18.03
N ARG A 184 -23.81 -14.98 17.92
CA ARG A 184 -24.18 -13.57 17.69
C ARG A 184 -23.28 -12.91 16.65
N GLU A 185 -23.60 -11.66 16.28
CA GLU A 185 -22.78 -10.86 15.35
C GLU A 185 -21.35 -10.66 15.85
N ASP A 186 -21.17 -10.50 17.17
CA ASP A 186 -19.87 -10.33 17.83
C ASP A 186 -19.49 -11.57 18.64
N PRO A 187 -18.19 -11.86 18.83
CA PRO A 187 -17.73 -13.00 19.62
C PRO A 187 -18.21 -12.96 21.08
N LEU A 188 -18.44 -14.14 21.67
CA LEU A 188 -18.97 -14.26 23.04
C LEU A 188 -18.07 -13.59 24.09
N ARG A 189 -16.75 -13.53 23.89
CA ARG A 189 -15.84 -12.81 24.80
C ARG A 189 -16.12 -11.31 24.93
N ILE A 190 -16.77 -10.70 23.94
CA ILE A 190 -17.14 -9.28 23.92
C ILE A 190 -18.50 -9.09 24.59
N ILE A 191 -19.44 -10.02 24.33
CA ILE A 191 -20.81 -9.97 24.85
C ILE A 191 -20.87 -10.37 26.33
N TYR A 192 -20.07 -11.38 26.73
CA TYR A 192 -20.05 -11.98 28.06
C TYR A 192 -18.65 -11.90 28.69
N PRO A 193 -18.12 -10.69 28.93
CA PRO A 193 -16.75 -10.50 29.39
C PRO A 193 -16.49 -11.01 30.82
N HIS A 194 -17.51 -11.07 31.69
CA HIS A 194 -17.33 -11.56 33.07
C HIS A 194 -17.18 -13.07 33.08
N LEU A 195 -18.04 -13.79 32.35
CA LEU A 195 -17.87 -15.23 32.15
C LEU A 195 -16.57 -15.56 31.42
N PHE A 196 -16.28 -14.83 30.35
CA PHE A 196 -15.04 -15.03 29.61
C PHE A 196 -13.83 -14.88 30.52
N ARG A 197 -13.85 -14.04 31.58
CA ARG A 197 -12.75 -13.92 32.54
C ARG A 197 -12.56 -15.18 33.40
N LEU A 198 -13.64 -15.85 33.79
CA LEU A 198 -13.62 -17.04 34.63
C LEU A 198 -13.09 -18.28 33.89
N GLU A 199 -13.22 -18.35 32.56
CA GLU A 199 -12.81 -19.52 31.77
C GLU A 199 -11.30 -19.85 31.96
N THR A 200 -10.93 -21.12 32.05
CA THR A 200 -9.51 -21.49 32.09
C THR A 200 -8.96 -21.61 30.67
N ASP A 201 -9.72 -22.21 29.76
CA ASP A 201 -9.34 -22.39 28.37
C ASP A 201 -10.06 -21.39 27.44
N LYS A 202 -9.40 -20.27 27.17
CA LYS A 202 -9.98 -19.19 26.33
C LYS A 202 -10.13 -19.58 24.87
N TRP A 203 -9.44 -20.62 24.41
CA TRP A 203 -9.39 -21.03 23.01
C TRP A 203 -10.19 -22.30 22.73
N ALA A 204 -10.85 -22.86 23.74
CA ALA A 204 -11.70 -24.03 23.64
C ALA A 204 -12.63 -23.94 22.42
N VAL A 205 -12.69 -25.04 21.66
CA VAL A 205 -13.63 -25.17 20.55
C VAL A 205 -15.01 -25.54 21.09
N ILE A 206 -16.04 -25.35 20.27
CA ILE A 206 -17.43 -25.64 20.69
C ILE A 206 -17.58 -27.11 21.11
N ALA A 207 -16.93 -28.04 20.43
CA ALA A 207 -16.97 -29.47 20.76
C ALA A 207 -16.41 -29.81 22.15
N ASP A 208 -15.47 -29.01 22.67
CA ASP A 208 -14.93 -29.18 24.02
C ASP A 208 -15.90 -28.68 25.09
N MET A 209 -16.70 -27.67 24.76
CA MET A 209 -17.59 -26.98 25.69
C MET A 209 -19.01 -27.53 25.66
N ILE A 210 -19.49 -28.02 24.52
CA ILE A 210 -20.87 -28.45 24.31
C ILE A 210 -20.90 -29.79 23.62
N ARG A 211 -21.51 -30.78 24.28
CA ARG A 211 -21.81 -32.10 23.72
C ARG A 211 -23.31 -32.23 23.51
N VAL A 212 -23.70 -32.59 22.30
CA VAL A 212 -25.11 -32.86 21.98
C VAL A 212 -25.32 -34.37 22.04
N VAL A 213 -26.09 -34.84 23.03
CA VAL A 213 -26.41 -36.25 23.23
C VAL A 213 -27.93 -36.41 23.15
N SER A 214 -28.41 -37.17 22.17
CA SER A 214 -29.85 -37.42 21.96
C SER A 214 -30.72 -36.16 21.91
N GLY A 215 -30.19 -35.07 21.32
CA GLY A 215 -30.87 -33.77 21.21
C GLY A 215 -30.70 -32.85 22.43
N SER A 216 -30.20 -33.37 23.54
CA SER A 216 -29.90 -32.59 24.75
C SER A 216 -28.48 -32.03 24.70
N LYS A 217 -28.34 -30.75 25.05
CA LYS A 217 -27.05 -30.05 25.10
C LYS A 217 -26.47 -30.13 26.52
N ILE A 218 -25.30 -30.74 26.62
CA ILE A 218 -24.55 -30.88 27.87
C ILE A 218 -23.35 -29.95 27.76
N LEU A 219 -23.30 -28.96 28.65
CA LEU A 219 -22.19 -28.00 28.70
C LEU A 219 -21.15 -28.46 29.73
N GLN A 220 -19.88 -28.33 29.37
CA GLN A 220 -18.74 -28.60 30.24
C GLN A 220 -17.92 -27.33 30.40
N TRP A 221 -18.10 -26.66 31.53
CA TRP A 221 -17.36 -25.45 31.87
C TRP A 221 -16.06 -25.81 32.58
N LYS A 222 -14.98 -25.06 32.28
CA LYS A 222 -13.73 -25.16 33.02
C LYS A 222 -13.44 -23.84 33.72
N TRP A 223 -14.32 -23.46 34.65
CA TRP A 223 -14.16 -22.22 35.39
C TRP A 223 -12.98 -22.27 36.37
N ARG A 224 -12.28 -21.14 36.51
CA ARG A 224 -11.31 -20.91 37.60
C ARG A 224 -12.01 -20.86 38.96
N LYS A 225 -13.23 -20.33 38.96
CA LYS A 225 -14.15 -20.22 40.09
C LYS A 225 -15.56 -20.13 39.53
N ASP A 226 -16.53 -20.74 40.22
CA ASP A 226 -17.93 -20.63 39.85
C ASP A 226 -18.43 -19.16 39.79
N PRO A 227 -19.31 -18.84 38.83
CA PRO A 227 -20.04 -17.57 38.77
C PRO A 227 -20.75 -17.29 40.10
N THR A 228 -20.41 -16.20 40.77
CA THR A 228 -20.95 -15.89 42.11
C THR A 228 -21.49 -14.47 42.22
N THR A 229 -21.06 -13.56 41.35
CA THR A 229 -21.58 -12.19 41.32
C THR A 229 -22.88 -12.13 40.49
N ALA A 230 -23.75 -11.15 40.80
CA ALA A 230 -24.99 -10.95 40.04
C ALA A 230 -24.76 -10.74 38.53
N ALA A 231 -23.66 -10.07 38.16
CA ALA A 231 -23.29 -9.86 36.76
C ALA A 231 -22.91 -11.18 36.06
N GLU A 232 -22.06 -12.00 36.67
CA GLU A 232 -21.66 -13.30 36.12
C GLU A 232 -22.87 -14.24 36.00
N ILE A 233 -23.73 -14.27 37.02
CA ILE A 233 -24.93 -15.11 37.03
C ILE A 233 -25.89 -14.68 35.92
N ASN A 234 -26.12 -13.38 35.74
CA ASN A 234 -26.98 -12.86 34.68
C ASN A 234 -26.41 -13.16 33.27
N GLU A 235 -25.09 -13.00 33.07
CA GLU A 235 -24.45 -13.42 31.82
C GLU A 235 -24.62 -14.91 31.57
N LEU A 236 -24.51 -15.76 32.61
CA LEU A 236 -24.66 -17.21 32.48
C LEU A 236 -26.07 -17.59 32.05
N PHE A 237 -27.09 -17.00 32.68
CA PHE A 237 -28.49 -17.26 32.30
C PHE A 237 -28.76 -16.91 30.85
N ASN A 238 -28.36 -15.72 30.40
CA ASN A 238 -28.57 -15.29 29.01
C ASN A 238 -27.81 -16.18 28.01
N LEU A 239 -26.56 -16.54 28.33
CA LEU A 239 -25.76 -17.41 27.47
C LEU A 239 -26.37 -18.81 27.36
N LEU A 240 -26.85 -19.38 28.46
CA LEU A 240 -27.48 -20.68 28.46
C LEU A 240 -28.77 -20.67 27.64
N GLU A 241 -29.64 -19.68 27.83
CA GLU A 241 -30.87 -19.51 27.04
C GLU A 241 -30.56 -19.51 25.54
N GLU A 242 -29.63 -18.68 25.08
CA GLU A 242 -29.23 -18.63 23.68
C GLU A 242 -28.65 -19.95 23.16
N ILE A 243 -27.80 -20.61 23.96
CA ILE A 243 -27.23 -21.91 23.57
C ILE A 243 -28.33 -22.95 23.45
N TYR A 244 -29.31 -22.98 24.35
CA TYR A 244 -30.42 -23.94 24.29
C TYR A 244 -31.37 -23.65 23.12
N ASP A 245 -31.59 -22.39 22.76
CA ASP A 245 -32.39 -22.00 21.59
C ASP A 245 -31.67 -22.19 20.25
N TYR A 246 -30.33 -22.29 20.26
CA TYR A 246 -29.55 -22.44 19.04
C TYR A 246 -29.86 -23.75 18.29
N ALA A 247 -30.36 -23.65 17.05
CA ALA A 247 -30.70 -24.82 16.24
C ALA A 247 -29.45 -25.47 15.61
N TRP A 248 -28.97 -26.57 16.20
CA TRP A 248 -27.87 -27.36 15.62
C TRP A 248 -28.29 -28.05 14.34
N LYS A 249 -27.54 -27.81 13.26
CA LYS A 249 -27.79 -28.42 11.94
C LYS A 249 -27.00 -29.71 11.71
N GLY A 250 -26.00 -29.98 12.57
CA GLY A 250 -25.05 -31.09 12.41
C GLY A 250 -24.18 -30.96 11.16
N GLY A 251 -23.37 -31.97 10.90
CA GLY A 251 -22.39 -31.97 9.81
C GLY A 251 -21.06 -31.33 10.23
N ILE A 252 -20.26 -30.91 9.25
CA ILE A 252 -18.93 -30.34 9.50
C ILE A 252 -19.04 -28.82 9.63
N ASP A 253 -18.30 -28.22 10.56
CA ASP A 253 -18.15 -26.78 10.72
C ASP A 253 -17.85 -26.05 9.40
N LYS A 254 -18.50 -24.89 9.19
CA LYS A 254 -18.32 -24.05 7.99
C LYS A 254 -18.12 -22.60 8.35
N TRP A 255 -17.39 -21.88 7.50
CA TRP A 255 -17.24 -20.43 7.62
C TRP A 255 -18.08 -19.70 6.58
N ASN A 256 -18.89 -18.75 7.04
CA ASN A 256 -19.66 -17.83 6.23
C ASN A 256 -18.91 -16.50 6.09
N TRP A 257 -18.78 -16.02 4.84
CA TRP A 257 -18.20 -14.72 4.52
C TRP A 257 -19.29 -13.72 4.14
N LYS A 258 -19.67 -12.85 5.10
CA LYS A 258 -20.79 -11.91 4.97
C LYS A 258 -20.59 -10.78 3.96
N ALA A 259 -19.36 -10.57 3.46
CA ALA A 259 -19.08 -9.47 2.53
C ALA A 259 -19.35 -9.80 1.05
N SER A 260 -19.85 -10.99 0.75
CA SER A 260 -20.20 -11.43 -0.61
C SER A 260 -21.48 -12.25 -0.56
N GLY A 261 -22.40 -12.07 -1.51
CA GLY A 261 -23.62 -12.88 -1.61
C GLY A 261 -23.38 -14.36 -1.93
N SER A 262 -22.12 -14.75 -2.20
CA SER A 262 -21.71 -16.14 -2.40
C SER A 262 -21.38 -16.89 -1.10
N ASN A 263 -21.40 -16.22 0.06
CA ASN A 263 -21.08 -16.78 1.39
C ASN A 263 -19.69 -17.45 1.50
N ARG A 264 -18.83 -17.27 0.48
CA ARG A 264 -17.48 -17.83 0.38
C ARG A 264 -16.45 -16.73 0.38
N PHE A 265 -15.40 -16.92 1.17
CA PHE A 265 -14.28 -16.00 1.17
C PHE A 265 -13.52 -16.06 -0.16
N THR A 266 -13.26 -14.90 -0.75
CA THR A 266 -12.31 -14.75 -1.84
C THR A 266 -11.48 -13.50 -1.65
N VAL A 267 -10.19 -13.56 -2.01
CA VAL A 267 -9.29 -12.39 -1.97
C VAL A 267 -9.86 -11.22 -2.78
N SER A 268 -10.55 -11.50 -3.89
CA SER A 268 -11.21 -10.47 -4.71
C SER A 268 -12.31 -9.73 -3.94
N SER A 269 -13.20 -10.47 -3.27
CA SER A 269 -14.28 -9.86 -2.47
C SER A 269 -13.74 -9.08 -1.26
N ALA A 270 -12.74 -9.62 -0.55
CA ALA A 270 -12.09 -8.92 0.56
C ALA A 270 -11.39 -7.64 0.09
N ARG A 271 -10.69 -7.69 -1.06
CA ARG A 271 -10.08 -6.50 -1.66
C ARG A 271 -11.11 -5.45 -2.05
N LYS A 272 -12.24 -5.87 -2.62
CA LYS A 272 -13.34 -4.96 -2.98
C LYS A 272 -13.93 -4.27 -1.74
N LEU A 273 -14.15 -5.02 -0.67
CA LEU A 273 -14.57 -4.48 0.64
C LEU A 273 -13.56 -3.46 1.17
N LEU A 274 -12.27 -3.80 1.19
CA LEU A 274 -11.21 -2.89 1.67
C LEU A 274 -11.00 -1.67 0.77
N SER A 275 -11.35 -1.76 -0.52
CA SER A 275 -11.21 -0.67 -1.49
C SER A 275 -12.44 0.23 -1.57
N SER A 276 -13.53 -0.09 -0.85
CA SER A 276 -14.81 0.65 -0.88
C SER A 276 -14.78 2.02 -0.20
N TYR A 277 -13.63 2.44 0.30
CA TYR A 277 -13.43 3.77 0.87
C TYR A 277 -13.86 4.86 -0.14
N PRO A 278 -14.76 5.79 0.21
CA PRO A 278 -15.06 6.94 -0.63
C PRO A 278 -13.80 7.79 -0.73
N ARG A 279 -13.06 7.64 -1.84
CA ARG A 279 -11.96 8.57 -2.15
C ARG A 279 -12.55 9.97 -2.22
N PRO A 280 -11.92 10.97 -1.58
CA PRO A 280 -12.21 12.36 -1.92
C PRO A 280 -12.14 12.49 -3.45
N ALA A 281 -13.15 13.12 -4.05
CA ALA A 281 -13.26 13.30 -5.50
C ALA A 281 -12.07 14.06 -6.15
N VAL A 282 -11.05 14.42 -5.37
CA VAL A 282 -9.81 15.10 -5.78
C VAL A 282 -8.80 14.15 -6.43
N GLU A 283 -9.06 12.84 -6.51
CA GLU A 283 -8.27 11.99 -7.41
C GLU A 283 -8.74 12.12 -8.86
N GLN A 284 -8.54 13.29 -9.45
CA GLN A 284 -8.55 13.44 -10.90
C GLN A 284 -7.35 12.68 -11.47
N HIS A 285 -7.56 11.39 -11.70
CA HIS A 285 -6.53 10.47 -12.15
C HIS A 285 -5.97 10.89 -13.50
N MET A 286 -4.68 11.22 -13.52
CA MET A 286 -3.89 11.32 -14.74
C MET A 286 -4.10 10.06 -15.61
N LYS A 287 -4.43 10.26 -16.88
CA LYS A 287 -4.63 9.14 -17.82
C LYS A 287 -3.29 8.54 -18.25
N TRP A 288 -2.95 7.39 -17.70
CA TRP A 288 -1.70 6.66 -17.99
C TRP A 288 -1.61 6.10 -19.42
N LYS A 289 -2.75 5.91 -20.09
CA LYS A 289 -2.83 5.48 -21.49
C LYS A 289 -2.44 6.64 -22.41
N CYS A 290 -1.14 6.73 -22.68
CA CYS A 290 -0.48 7.69 -23.56
C CYS A 290 0.76 7.03 -24.19
N TRP A 291 1.09 7.40 -25.42
CA TRP A 291 2.18 6.83 -26.23
C TRP A 291 3.57 7.30 -25.78
N THR A 292 3.65 8.33 -24.92
CA THR A 292 4.92 8.83 -24.38
C THR A 292 5.62 7.79 -23.47
N PRO A 293 6.95 7.88 -23.30
CA PRO A 293 7.71 7.01 -22.42
C PRO A 293 7.22 7.04 -20.97
N LEU A 294 7.43 5.93 -20.25
CA LEU A 294 7.00 5.81 -18.86
C LEU A 294 7.65 6.86 -17.95
N LYS A 295 8.93 7.21 -18.16
CA LYS A 295 9.63 8.26 -17.41
C LYS A 295 8.94 9.62 -17.48
N CYS A 296 8.48 9.99 -18.67
CA CYS A 296 7.72 11.22 -18.92
C CYS A 296 6.38 11.19 -18.17
N LYS A 297 5.66 10.07 -18.22
CA LYS A 297 4.41 9.90 -17.46
C LYS A 297 4.61 9.98 -15.95
N ILE A 298 5.66 9.33 -15.43
CA ILE A 298 5.98 9.39 -13.99
C ILE A 298 6.32 10.83 -13.58
N MET A 299 7.09 11.56 -14.40
CA MET A 299 7.42 12.96 -14.12
C MET A 299 6.15 13.82 -14.03
N VAL A 300 5.27 13.75 -15.04
CA VAL A 300 4.00 14.51 -15.04
C VAL A 300 3.13 14.13 -13.83
N TRP A 301 3.03 12.84 -13.50
CA TRP A 301 2.32 12.40 -12.30
C TRP A 301 2.90 13.00 -11.01
N ARG A 302 4.23 13.09 -10.90
CA ARG A 302 4.91 13.73 -9.77
C ARG A 302 4.66 15.24 -9.74
N ALA A 303 4.62 15.90 -10.91
CA ALA A 303 4.33 17.32 -11.03
C ALA A 303 2.94 17.65 -10.47
N ILE A 304 1.91 16.91 -10.91
CA ILE A 304 0.52 17.04 -10.42
C ILE A 304 0.40 16.87 -8.90
N ARG A 305 1.29 16.07 -8.29
CA ARG A 305 1.28 15.79 -6.85
C ARG A 305 2.23 16.72 -6.05
N ASN A 306 2.83 17.74 -6.67
CA ASN A 306 3.88 18.58 -6.08
C ASN A 306 5.06 17.75 -5.50
N ARG A 307 5.36 16.61 -6.13
CA ARG A 307 6.46 15.68 -5.75
C ARG A 307 7.71 15.84 -6.61
N LEU A 308 7.76 16.87 -7.43
CA LEU A 308 8.99 17.26 -8.09
C LEU A 308 9.90 18.03 -7.11
N PRO A 309 11.22 17.92 -7.30
CA PRO A 309 12.20 18.67 -6.50
C PRO A 309 12.38 20.10 -7.04
N THR A 310 11.32 20.91 -6.99
CA THR A 310 11.46 22.37 -7.22
C THR A 310 12.12 23.03 -6.01
N LYS A 311 12.71 24.23 -6.16
CA LYS A 311 13.42 24.88 -5.04
C LYS A 311 12.54 25.10 -3.82
N VAL A 312 11.30 25.57 -4.00
CA VAL A 312 10.32 25.73 -2.90
C VAL A 312 10.05 24.40 -2.18
N GLU A 313 9.86 23.33 -2.96
CA GLU A 313 9.59 21.99 -2.39
C GLU A 313 10.83 21.37 -1.74
N LEU A 314 12.04 21.73 -2.17
CA LEU A 314 13.31 21.34 -1.54
C LEU A 314 13.52 22.09 -0.22
N HIS A 315 13.22 23.38 -0.15
CA HIS A 315 13.24 24.17 1.09
C HIS A 315 12.29 23.60 2.14
N LYS A 316 11.04 23.29 1.77
CA LYS A 316 10.08 22.61 2.67
C LYS A 316 10.58 21.28 3.20
N ARG A 317 11.52 20.66 2.49
CA ARG A 317 12.16 19.38 2.83
C ARG A 317 13.49 19.57 3.57
N GLY A 318 13.83 20.79 3.99
CA GLY A 318 15.05 21.12 4.74
C GLY A 318 16.33 21.11 3.92
N VAL A 319 16.25 21.16 2.58
CA VAL A 319 17.43 21.29 1.71
C VAL A 319 17.80 22.76 1.66
N SER A 320 19.01 23.10 2.08
CA SER A 320 19.52 24.48 2.00
C SER A 320 19.89 24.82 0.55
N LEU A 321 19.28 25.86 0.00
CA LEU A 321 19.55 26.40 -1.33
C LEU A 321 19.83 27.90 -1.18
N GLN A 322 20.62 28.47 -2.09
CA GLN A 322 20.99 29.90 -2.06
C GLN A 322 19.81 30.85 -2.25
N ASN A 323 18.82 30.42 -3.04
CA ASN A 323 17.55 31.13 -3.26
C ASN A 323 16.49 30.12 -3.69
N ASP A 324 15.24 30.57 -3.73
CA ASP A 324 14.10 29.81 -4.24
C ASP A 324 13.61 30.29 -5.62
N LEU A 325 14.31 31.23 -6.27
CA LEU A 325 13.91 31.86 -7.52
C LEU A 325 13.85 30.88 -8.71
N CYS A 326 12.90 31.05 -9.61
CA CYS A 326 12.68 30.21 -10.76
C CYS A 326 13.87 30.23 -11.73
N GLY A 327 14.40 29.06 -12.10
CA GLY A 327 15.49 28.96 -13.07
C GLY A 327 15.17 29.40 -14.52
N PHE A 328 13.98 29.96 -14.76
CA PHE A 328 13.58 30.53 -16.05
C PHE A 328 13.55 32.05 -16.05
N CYS A 329 12.85 32.67 -15.10
CA CYS A 329 12.67 34.12 -15.02
C CYS A 329 13.55 34.79 -13.96
N ASP A 330 14.19 34.01 -13.08
CA ASP A 330 15.01 34.51 -11.98
C ASP A 330 14.28 35.55 -11.08
N SER A 331 12.93 35.54 -11.07
CA SER A 331 12.09 36.58 -10.43
C SER A 331 11.11 36.02 -9.38
N ASP A 332 10.35 34.98 -9.71
CA ASP A 332 9.34 34.39 -8.82
C ASP A 332 9.84 33.10 -8.16
N ALA A 333 9.21 32.70 -7.06
CA ALA A 333 9.53 31.44 -6.37
C ALA A 333 9.26 30.19 -7.25
N GLU A 334 10.20 29.25 -7.25
CA GLU A 334 10.19 28.07 -8.09
C GLU A 334 9.27 26.98 -7.54
N THR A 335 7.99 27.08 -7.90
CA THR A 335 6.95 26.06 -7.67
C THR A 335 6.68 25.26 -8.94
N SER A 336 6.06 24.07 -8.82
CA SER A 336 5.64 23.31 -10.01
C SER A 336 4.63 24.11 -10.85
N THR A 337 3.70 24.80 -10.20
CA THR A 337 2.74 25.70 -10.84
C THR A 337 3.46 26.81 -11.62
N HIS A 338 4.43 27.49 -11.02
CA HIS A 338 5.17 28.54 -11.72
C HIS A 338 6.01 27.99 -12.88
N ILE A 339 6.79 26.92 -12.67
CA ILE A 339 7.63 26.29 -13.73
C ILE A 339 6.78 25.85 -14.93
N PHE A 340 5.57 25.33 -14.73
CA PHE A 340 4.81 24.72 -15.84
C PHE A 340 3.71 25.61 -16.42
N THR A 341 3.23 26.59 -15.66
CA THR A 341 2.07 27.42 -16.07
C THR A 341 2.28 28.91 -15.82
N GLY A 342 2.95 29.31 -14.74
CA GLY A 342 3.03 30.73 -14.34
C GLY A 342 4.19 31.53 -14.93
N CYS A 343 5.28 30.90 -15.37
CA CYS A 343 6.47 31.61 -15.85
C CYS A 343 6.27 32.19 -17.26
N LEU A 344 6.64 33.45 -17.48
CA LEU A 344 6.54 34.13 -18.80
C LEU A 344 7.27 33.38 -19.92
N PHE A 345 8.46 32.85 -19.63
CA PHE A 345 9.21 32.01 -20.58
C PHE A 345 8.41 30.78 -21.02
N VAL A 346 7.66 30.20 -20.09
CA VAL A 346 6.87 28.98 -20.30
C VAL A 346 5.53 29.31 -20.96
N ALA A 347 4.94 30.46 -20.66
CA ALA A 347 3.78 30.99 -21.36
C ALA A 347 4.08 31.16 -22.86
N GLU A 348 5.27 31.65 -23.24
CA GLU A 348 5.67 31.73 -24.64
C GLU A 348 5.77 30.35 -25.31
N ILE A 349 6.32 29.34 -24.60
CA ILE A 349 6.39 27.96 -25.11
C ILE A 349 4.98 27.42 -25.36
N TRP A 350 4.05 27.59 -24.41
CA TRP A 350 2.69 27.11 -24.55
C TRP A 350 1.94 27.82 -25.67
N ASN A 351 2.06 29.15 -25.80
CA ASN A 351 1.48 29.89 -26.91
C ASN A 351 1.90 29.32 -28.27
N ARG A 352 3.19 29.01 -28.43
CA ARG A 352 3.73 28.39 -29.66
C ARG A 352 3.26 26.95 -29.87
N VAL A 353 3.10 26.17 -28.80
CA VAL A 353 2.57 24.80 -28.86
C VAL A 353 1.09 24.80 -29.22
N GLU A 354 0.30 25.71 -28.65
CA GLU A 354 -1.12 25.89 -28.95
C GLU A 354 -1.32 26.34 -30.39
N HIS A 355 -0.54 27.33 -30.86
CA HIS A 355 -0.54 27.78 -32.25
C HIS A 355 -0.15 26.64 -33.21
N TRP A 356 0.89 25.86 -32.87
CA TRP A 356 1.27 24.68 -33.66
C TRP A 356 0.15 23.63 -33.71
N CYS A 357 -0.63 23.48 -32.65
CA CYS A 357 -1.76 22.56 -32.60
C CYS A 357 -3.08 23.16 -33.11
N ARG A 358 -3.10 24.43 -33.55
CA ARG A 358 -4.31 25.18 -33.97
C ARG A 358 -5.42 25.17 -32.91
N LEU A 359 -5.04 25.34 -31.66
CA LEU A 359 -5.97 25.35 -30.53
C LEU A 359 -6.34 26.77 -30.14
N ASN A 360 -7.53 26.92 -29.55
CA ASN A 360 -7.89 28.16 -28.88
C ASN A 360 -7.01 28.35 -27.64
N PRO A 361 -6.57 29.58 -27.34
CA PRO A 361 -5.78 29.89 -26.16
C PRO A 361 -6.43 29.30 -24.91
N SER A 362 -5.68 28.50 -24.15
CA SER A 362 -6.19 27.87 -22.94
C SER A 362 -5.60 28.54 -21.70
N ILE A 363 -6.45 28.87 -20.74
CA ILE A 363 -6.00 29.39 -19.45
C ILE A 363 -5.72 28.19 -18.53
N VAL A 364 -4.48 28.09 -18.07
CA VAL A 364 -3.99 26.97 -17.25
C VAL A 364 -3.38 27.56 -15.99
N PHE A 365 -3.95 27.22 -14.82
CA PHE A 365 -3.48 27.76 -13.54
C PHE A 365 -2.70 26.74 -12.74
N ASP A 366 -2.83 25.44 -13.05
CA ASP A 366 -2.09 24.36 -12.43
C ASP A 366 -1.74 23.26 -13.44
N VAL A 367 -0.73 22.45 -13.12
CA VAL A 367 -0.32 21.28 -13.93
C VAL A 367 -1.49 20.32 -14.19
N ILE A 368 -2.43 20.17 -13.23
CA ILE A 368 -3.59 19.30 -13.41
C ILE A 368 -4.53 19.79 -14.52
N ASP A 369 -4.57 21.11 -14.80
CA ASP A 369 -5.50 21.67 -15.78
C ASP A 369 -5.16 21.22 -17.20
N PHE A 370 -3.88 20.93 -17.50
CA PHE A 370 -3.49 20.29 -18.76
C PHE A 370 -4.21 18.96 -19.03
N MET A 371 -4.62 18.23 -17.99
CA MET A 371 -5.39 17.00 -18.16
C MET A 371 -6.83 17.27 -18.59
N LYS A 372 -7.35 18.46 -18.28
CA LYS A 372 -8.71 18.91 -18.58
C LYS A 372 -8.83 19.56 -19.96
N ILE A 373 -7.79 20.27 -20.43
CA ILE A 373 -7.80 20.95 -21.75
C ILE A 373 -8.18 19.99 -22.88
N THR A 374 -7.67 18.75 -22.84
CA THR A 374 -8.00 17.73 -23.86
C THR A 374 -9.49 17.38 -23.95
N LYS A 375 -10.31 17.74 -22.95
CA LYS A 375 -11.77 17.55 -22.94
C LYS A 375 -12.55 18.77 -23.40
N ASN A 376 -12.00 19.96 -23.21
CA ASN A 376 -12.68 21.24 -23.46
C ASN A 376 -12.53 21.73 -24.90
N GLN A 377 -11.66 21.11 -25.69
CA GLN A 377 -11.44 21.44 -27.10
C GLN A 377 -12.26 20.50 -28.01
N PRO A 378 -12.82 20.99 -29.14
CA PRO A 378 -13.63 20.20 -30.07
C PRO A 378 -12.76 19.25 -30.92
N LEU A 379 -12.13 18.28 -30.27
CA LEU A 379 -11.15 17.38 -30.88
C LEU A 379 -11.67 15.94 -31.03
N SER A 380 -11.34 15.31 -32.15
CA SER A 380 -11.57 13.88 -32.37
C SER A 380 -10.88 13.03 -31.28
N LYS A 381 -11.32 11.78 -31.09
CA LYS A 381 -10.71 10.87 -30.10
C LYS A 381 -9.20 10.66 -30.35
N GLN A 382 -8.80 10.62 -31.62
CA GLN A 382 -7.42 10.49 -32.06
C GLN A 382 -6.63 11.79 -31.81
N ALA A 383 -7.15 12.94 -32.22
CA ALA A 383 -6.53 14.24 -31.97
C ALA A 383 -6.32 14.47 -30.46
N ARG A 384 -7.31 14.14 -29.61
CA ARG A 384 -7.17 14.19 -28.14
C ARG A 384 -6.07 13.28 -27.60
N ASN A 385 -5.82 12.14 -28.24
CA ASN A 385 -4.74 11.23 -27.84
C ASN A 385 -3.36 11.74 -28.29
N ILE A 386 -3.26 12.32 -29.49
CA ILE A 386 -2.04 12.96 -29.98
C ILE A 386 -1.70 14.16 -29.09
N PHE A 387 -2.66 15.07 -28.91
CA PHE A 387 -2.48 16.28 -28.12
C PHE A 387 -2.09 15.99 -26.66
N ARG A 388 -2.69 14.98 -26.02
CA ARG A 388 -2.27 14.55 -24.68
C ARG A 388 -0.80 14.17 -24.62
N GLY A 389 -0.29 13.49 -25.65
CA GLY A 389 1.13 13.14 -25.69
C GLY A 389 2.02 14.35 -25.96
N ILE A 390 1.58 15.30 -26.78
CA ILE A 390 2.28 16.59 -26.97
C ILE A 390 2.39 17.35 -25.65
N ILE A 391 1.30 17.44 -24.87
CA ILE A 391 1.32 18.04 -23.52
C ILE A 391 2.36 17.36 -22.64
N PHE A 392 2.37 16.02 -22.58
CA PHE A 392 3.29 15.28 -21.71
C PHE A 392 4.75 15.48 -22.14
N THR A 393 5.00 15.47 -23.44
CA THR A 393 6.32 15.79 -23.99
C THR A 393 6.72 17.22 -23.68
N SER A 394 5.81 18.18 -23.78
CA SER A 394 6.08 19.60 -23.48
C SER A 394 6.48 19.79 -22.02
N LEU A 395 5.69 19.26 -21.09
CA LEU A 395 6.02 19.27 -19.66
C LEU A 395 7.38 18.60 -19.39
N TRP A 396 7.67 17.46 -20.04
CA TRP A 396 8.96 16.79 -19.95
C TRP A 396 10.12 17.64 -20.45
N THR A 397 9.98 18.26 -21.63
CA THR A 397 11.03 19.11 -22.19
C THR A 397 11.24 20.37 -21.37
N ILE A 398 10.17 20.99 -20.84
CA ILE A 398 10.26 22.14 -19.93
C ILE A 398 11.02 21.76 -18.65
N TRP A 399 10.69 20.62 -18.04
CA TRP A 399 11.41 20.13 -16.85
C TRP A 399 12.90 19.91 -17.13
N ASN A 400 13.23 19.32 -18.28
CA ASN A 400 14.61 19.11 -18.66
C ASN A 400 15.34 20.42 -18.99
N GLU A 401 14.69 21.37 -19.65
CA GLU A 401 15.25 22.71 -19.89
C GLU A 401 15.57 23.40 -18.57
N ARG A 402 14.68 23.33 -17.57
CA ARG A 402 14.95 23.85 -16.22
C ARG A 402 16.19 23.19 -15.62
N ASN A 403 16.32 21.87 -15.76
CA ASN A 403 17.48 21.16 -15.25
C ASN A 403 18.77 21.54 -16.00
N ASP A 404 18.73 21.64 -17.33
CA ASP A 404 19.89 22.05 -18.15
C ASP A 404 20.35 23.47 -17.78
N ARG A 405 19.42 24.38 -17.49
CA ARG A 405 19.73 25.75 -17.02
C ARG A 405 20.43 25.76 -15.66
N ILE A 406 20.00 24.91 -14.74
CA ILE A 406 20.51 24.89 -13.37
C ILE A 406 21.81 24.11 -13.25
N PHE A 407 21.91 22.96 -13.91
CA PHE A 407 23.02 22.03 -13.73
C PHE A 407 24.09 22.15 -14.81
N GLN A 408 23.75 22.63 -16.02
CA GLN A 408 24.68 22.75 -17.14
C GLN A 408 24.88 24.18 -17.62
N GLY A 409 24.19 25.16 -17.01
CA GLY A 409 24.24 26.57 -17.42
C GLY A 409 23.70 26.83 -18.83
N LYS A 410 23.03 25.86 -19.46
CA LYS A 410 22.54 25.96 -20.85
C LYS A 410 21.18 26.65 -20.86
N ARG A 411 21.06 27.77 -21.56
CA ARG A 411 19.80 28.53 -21.73
C ARG A 411 19.38 28.55 -23.19
N ARG A 412 18.32 27.83 -23.55
CA ARG A 412 17.73 27.87 -24.90
C ARG A 412 16.58 28.87 -24.98
N ARG A 413 16.38 29.47 -26.15
CA ARG A 413 15.21 30.30 -26.44
C ARG A 413 13.94 29.44 -26.51
N ALA A 414 12.79 30.03 -26.23
CA ALA A 414 11.50 29.30 -26.27
C ALA A 414 11.26 28.63 -27.64
N THR A 415 11.68 29.27 -28.73
CA THR A 415 11.63 28.71 -30.09
C THR A 415 12.42 27.41 -30.24
N GLU A 416 13.60 27.32 -29.64
CA GLU A 416 14.46 26.12 -29.67
C GLU A 416 13.88 25.00 -28.80
N VAL A 417 13.31 25.35 -27.64
CA VAL A 417 12.59 24.40 -26.78
C VAL A 417 11.40 23.81 -27.54
N VAL A 418 10.61 24.64 -28.23
CA VAL A 418 9.48 24.18 -29.06
C VAL A 418 9.94 23.27 -30.20
N LYS A 419 11.07 23.57 -30.87
CA LYS A 419 11.66 22.65 -31.87
C LYS A 419 11.98 21.29 -31.25
N SER A 420 12.55 21.27 -30.04
CA SER A 420 12.83 20.03 -29.30
C SER A 420 11.56 19.28 -28.92
N ILE A 421 10.48 19.98 -28.54
CA ILE A 421 9.16 19.37 -28.29
C ILE A 421 8.62 18.71 -29.57
N LYS A 422 8.63 19.41 -30.71
CA LYS A 422 8.16 18.87 -32.01
C LYS A 422 8.92 17.60 -32.39
N MET A 423 10.25 17.66 -32.35
CA MET A 423 11.13 16.54 -32.68
C MET A 423 10.94 15.34 -31.74
N THR A 424 10.96 15.58 -30.42
CA THR A 424 10.84 14.51 -29.41
C THR A 424 9.48 13.83 -29.49
N SER A 425 8.40 14.63 -29.61
CA SER A 425 7.04 14.13 -29.72
C SER A 425 6.82 13.34 -31.00
N TYR A 426 7.37 13.77 -32.14
CA TYR A 426 7.31 13.03 -33.40
C TYR A 426 7.94 11.64 -33.29
N PHE A 427 9.19 11.55 -32.83
CA PHE A 427 9.88 10.26 -32.73
C PHE A 427 9.17 9.31 -31.77
N TRP A 428 8.75 9.81 -30.62
CA TRP A 428 7.97 9.00 -29.68
C TRP A 428 6.63 8.58 -30.28
N PHE A 429 5.93 9.44 -31.01
CA PHE A 429 4.67 9.10 -31.63
C PHE A 429 4.85 8.04 -32.73
N LYS A 430 5.76 8.26 -33.67
CA LYS A 430 6.05 7.37 -34.80
C LYS A 430 6.43 5.96 -34.33
N TYR A 431 7.32 5.85 -33.35
CA TYR A 431 7.81 4.55 -32.91
C TYR A 431 6.92 3.87 -31.86
N ARG A 432 6.18 4.62 -31.03
CA ARG A 432 5.42 4.07 -29.88
C ARG A 432 3.91 4.08 -30.06
N SER A 433 3.38 4.78 -31.07
CA SER A 433 1.98 4.70 -31.44
C SER A 433 1.73 3.55 -32.43
N LYS A 434 0.44 3.25 -32.66
CA LYS A 434 -0.01 2.32 -33.69
C LYS A 434 0.07 2.90 -35.11
N MET A 435 0.21 4.23 -35.25
CA MET A 435 0.26 4.90 -36.56
C MET A 435 1.71 5.01 -37.01
N LYS A 436 2.06 4.33 -38.11
CA LYS A 436 3.44 4.24 -38.60
C LYS A 436 3.75 5.18 -39.77
N SER A 437 2.73 5.58 -40.53
CA SER A 437 2.82 6.43 -41.73
C SER A 437 2.82 7.94 -41.42
N VAL A 438 3.34 8.37 -40.27
CA VAL A 438 3.39 9.80 -39.94
C VAL A 438 4.62 10.44 -40.57
N ASP A 439 4.37 11.42 -41.44
CA ASP A 439 5.38 12.26 -42.05
C ASP A 439 5.81 13.42 -41.12
N TRP A 440 7.10 13.78 -41.20
CA TRP A 440 7.69 14.83 -40.37
C TRP A 440 7.19 16.23 -40.73
N TYR A 441 7.03 16.52 -42.02
CA TYR A 441 6.54 17.81 -42.49
C TYR A 441 5.10 18.03 -42.06
N VAL A 442 4.25 17.01 -42.21
CA VAL A 442 2.86 17.04 -41.73
C VAL A 442 2.82 17.22 -40.21
N TRP A 443 3.64 16.51 -39.44
CA TRP A 443 3.74 16.68 -37.99
C TRP A 443 4.10 18.11 -37.58
N CYS A 444 5.04 18.73 -38.29
CA CYS A 444 5.51 20.08 -37.99
C CYS A 444 4.47 21.16 -38.26
N LYS A 445 3.53 20.91 -39.19
CA LYS A 445 2.45 21.82 -39.57
C LYS A 445 1.15 21.54 -38.84
N TYR A 446 0.62 20.32 -38.92
CA TYR A 446 -0.74 19.93 -38.51
C TYR A 446 -0.75 18.60 -37.73
N PRO A 447 -0.19 18.54 -36.51
CA PRO A 447 -0.02 17.29 -35.79
C PRO A 447 -1.35 16.65 -35.35
N LEU A 448 -2.44 17.41 -35.30
CA LEU A 448 -3.76 16.92 -34.88
C LEU A 448 -4.63 16.46 -36.05
N ASP A 449 -4.26 16.80 -37.29
CA ASP A 449 -5.00 16.53 -38.52
C ASP A 449 -4.41 15.32 -39.28
N LEU A 450 -3.79 14.36 -38.57
CA LEU A 450 -3.12 13.19 -39.14
C LEU A 450 -4.10 12.11 -39.65
N MET A 451 -5.13 12.50 -40.40
CA MET A 451 -6.03 11.60 -41.13
C MET A 451 -6.00 11.92 -42.62
#